data_AF-A0A2S9IMK1-F1
#
_entry.id   AF-A0A2S9IMK1-F1
#
_cell.length_a   1.000
_cell.length_b   1.000
_cell.length_c   1.000
_cell.angle_alpha   90.00
_cell.angle_beta   90.00
_cell.angle_gamma   90.00
#
_symmetry.space_group_name_H-M   'P 1'
#
loop_
_entity.id
_entity.type
_entity.pdbx_description
1 polymer ?
#
loop_
_entity_poly.entity_id
_entity_poly.type
_entity_poly.pdbx_seq_one_letter_code
_entity_poly.pdbx_strand_id
1 'polypeptide(L)'
;MSRASDLTQLLALRTLREERAKAAFAIGAARLQEATRLLNEADAAIDAHDREVDQQERRFFEAMGLRPLPENEFGREHDLLRVSDQRRDGLIDKRNDAAEVLAERERQLTLLRQEWRHRFSARDKLAEAESRLRIAEQARIEAMSELESEEMSADRARPAC
;
A
#
# COMPACT_ATOMS: atom_id res chain seq x y z
N MET A 1 15.32 -33.04 -18.71
CA MET A 1 14.94 -31.62 -18.50
C MET A 1 16.10 -30.94 -17.79
N SER A 2 16.56 -29.77 -18.25
CA SER A 2 17.73 -29.10 -17.65
C SER A 2 17.30 -28.29 -16.43
N ARG A 3 18.12 -28.29 -15.37
CA ARG A 3 17.85 -27.54 -14.13
C ARG A 3 17.72 -26.03 -14.37
N ALA A 4 18.38 -25.50 -15.40
CA ALA A 4 18.23 -24.11 -15.82
C ALA A 4 16.83 -23.80 -16.33
N SER A 5 16.20 -24.72 -17.08
CA SER A 5 14.83 -24.54 -17.59
C SER A 5 13.80 -24.44 -16.46
N ASP A 6 13.97 -25.24 -15.40
CA ASP A 6 13.06 -25.24 -14.24
C ASP A 6 13.20 -23.93 -13.41
N LEU A 7 14.41 -23.41 -13.25
CA LEU A 7 14.65 -22.15 -12.54
C LEU A 7 14.07 -20.93 -13.29
N THR A 8 14.20 -20.90 -14.62
CA THR A 8 13.61 -19.82 -15.43
C THR A 8 12.08 -19.80 -15.32
N GLN A 9 11.43 -20.97 -15.32
CA GLN A 9 9.98 -21.07 -15.13
C GLN A 9 9.56 -20.60 -13.73
N LEU A 10 10.31 -20.97 -12.68
CA LEU A 10 10.07 -20.51 -11.32
C LEU A 10 10.27 -18.99 -11.19
N LEU A 11 11.26 -18.41 -11.89
CA LEU A 11 11.48 -16.97 -11.91
C LEU A 11 10.29 -16.25 -12.55
N ALA A 12 9.82 -16.71 -13.71
CA ALA A 12 8.65 -16.14 -14.37
C ALA A 12 7.41 -16.15 -13.46
N LEU A 13 7.16 -17.26 -12.76
CA LEU A 13 6.06 -17.37 -11.79
C LEU A 13 6.23 -16.41 -10.60
N ARG A 14 7.46 -16.24 -10.09
CA ARG A 14 7.72 -15.30 -8.99
C ARG A 14 7.56 -13.84 -9.42
N THR A 15 8.01 -13.48 -10.62
CA THR A 15 7.79 -12.16 -11.20
C THR A 15 6.30 -11.86 -11.32
N LEU A 16 5.50 -12.81 -11.83
CA LEU A 16 4.05 -12.63 -11.91
C LEU A 16 3.40 -12.43 -10.52
N ARG A 17 3.86 -13.17 -9.51
CA ARG A 17 3.36 -13.03 -8.13
C ARG A 17 3.76 -11.71 -7.49
N GLU A 18 4.94 -11.19 -7.81
CA GLU A 18 5.41 -9.88 -7.37
C GLU A 18 4.59 -8.76 -8.01
N GLU A 19 4.39 -8.78 -9.33
CA GLU A 19 3.56 -7.81 -10.04
C GLU A 19 2.11 -7.81 -9.54
N ARG A 20 1.54 -8.98 -9.22
CA ARG A 20 0.21 -9.06 -8.58
C ARG A 20 0.18 -8.41 -7.20
N ALA A 21 1.23 -8.58 -6.39
CA ALA A 21 1.31 -7.95 -5.07
C ALA A 21 1.52 -6.44 -5.16
N LYS A 22 2.31 -5.98 -6.14
CA LYS A 22 2.47 -4.57 -6.48
C LYS A 22 1.16 -3.93 -6.90
N ALA A 23 0.38 -4.60 -7.76
CA ALA A 23 -0.95 -4.15 -8.16
C ALA A 23 -1.91 -4.08 -6.97
N ALA A 24 -1.90 -5.11 -6.10
CA ALA A 24 -2.70 -5.09 -4.87
C ALA A 24 -2.31 -3.93 -3.94
N PHE A 25 -1.02 -3.65 -3.78
CA PHE A 25 -0.54 -2.48 -3.02
C PHE A 25 -1.02 -1.16 -3.63
N ALA A 26 -0.97 -0.99 -4.96
CA ALA A 26 -1.47 0.20 -5.64
C ALA A 26 -2.99 0.39 -5.46
N ILE A 27 -3.77 -0.69 -5.56
CA ILE A 27 -5.22 -0.67 -5.28
C ILE A 27 -5.47 -0.30 -3.80
N GLY A 28 -4.69 -0.86 -2.87
CA GLY A 28 -4.74 -0.52 -1.46
C GLY A 28 -4.48 0.97 -1.21
N ALA A 29 -3.49 1.55 -1.90
CA ALA A 29 -3.15 2.97 -1.78
C ALA A 29 -4.28 3.87 -2.30
N ALA A 30 -4.91 3.50 -3.42
CA ALA A 30 -6.07 4.23 -3.94
C ALA A 30 -7.27 4.18 -2.97
N ARG A 31 -7.53 3.02 -2.35
CA ARG A 31 -8.57 2.87 -1.32
C ARG A 31 -8.28 3.69 -0.07
N LEU A 32 -7.00 3.81 0.31
CA LEU A 32 -6.60 4.67 1.43
C LEU A 32 -6.90 6.15 1.11
N GLN A 33 -6.55 6.61 -0.10
CA GLN A 33 -6.85 7.98 -0.53
C GLN A 33 -8.36 8.26 -0.55
N GLU A 34 -9.17 7.29 -0.99
CA GLU A 34 -10.63 7.39 -0.96
C GLU A 34 -11.16 7.49 0.48
N ALA A 35 -10.65 6.66 1.41
CA ALA A 35 -11.01 6.73 2.82
C ALA A 35 -10.61 8.07 3.46
N THR A 36 -9.43 8.61 3.13
CA THR A 36 -9.01 9.95 3.58
C THR A 36 -9.96 11.03 3.08
N ARG A 37 -10.40 10.94 1.82
CA ARG A 37 -11.38 11.89 1.27
C ARG A 37 -12.70 11.82 2.03
N LEU A 38 -13.21 10.62 2.30
CA LEU A 38 -14.47 10.43 3.05
C LEU A 38 -14.39 11.01 4.46
N LEU A 39 -13.27 10.85 5.15
CA LEU A 39 -13.06 11.46 6.47
C LEU A 39 -13.10 12.98 6.39
N ASN A 40 -12.39 13.57 5.42
CA ASN A 40 -12.40 15.03 5.21
C ASN A 40 -13.81 15.56 4.85
N GLU A 41 -14.58 14.80 4.08
CA GLU A 41 -15.98 15.14 3.76
C GLU A 41 -16.87 15.09 5.01
N ALA A 42 -16.66 14.12 5.90
CA ALA A 42 -17.39 14.03 7.17
C ALA A 42 -17.03 15.19 8.12
N ASP A 43 -15.74 15.54 8.23
CA ASP A 43 -15.28 16.69 8.99
C ASP A 43 -15.89 18.00 8.46
N ALA A 44 -15.87 18.19 7.13
CA ALA A 44 -16.47 19.37 6.49
C ALA A 44 -17.99 19.45 6.72
N ALA A 45 -18.68 18.31 6.81
CA ALA A 45 -20.11 18.28 7.10
C ALA A 45 -20.41 18.70 8.55
N ILE A 46 -19.59 18.30 9.52
CA ILE A 46 -19.69 18.76 10.91
C ILE A 46 -19.45 20.27 10.98
N ASP A 47 -18.39 20.76 10.34
CA ASP A 47 -18.08 22.20 10.30
C ASP A 47 -19.21 23.03 9.67
N ALA A 48 -19.80 22.53 8.58
CA ALA A 48 -20.91 23.20 7.91
C ALA A 48 -22.16 23.26 8.81
N HIS A 49 -22.46 22.15 9.50
CA HIS A 49 -23.55 22.06 10.46
C HIS A 49 -23.33 23.01 11.65
N ASP A 50 -22.13 23.01 12.24
CA ASP A 50 -21.80 23.89 13.36
C ASP A 50 -21.94 25.38 12.97
N ARG A 51 -21.50 25.76 11.76
CA ARG A 51 -21.70 27.13 11.25
C ARG A 51 -23.17 27.48 11.02
N GLU A 52 -23.99 26.52 10.60
CA GLU A 52 -25.43 26.72 10.41
C GLU A 52 -26.12 26.96 11.76
N VAL A 53 -25.80 26.14 12.76
CA VAL A 53 -26.33 26.27 14.13
C VAL A 53 -25.92 27.62 14.74
N ASP A 54 -24.64 28.00 14.65
CA ASP A 54 -24.14 29.29 15.12
C ASP A 54 -24.92 30.47 14.51
N GLN A 55 -25.27 30.38 13.22
CA GLN A 55 -26.06 31.42 12.55
C GLN A 55 -27.52 31.47 13.02
N GLN A 56 -28.13 30.30 13.23
CA GLN A 56 -29.50 30.20 13.73
C GLN A 56 -29.61 30.75 15.15
N GLU A 57 -28.65 30.41 16.00
CA GLU A 57 -28.54 30.92 17.38
C GLU A 57 -28.41 32.44 17.41
N ARG A 58 -27.51 33.02 16.60
CA ARG A 58 -27.37 34.48 16.49
C ARG A 58 -28.69 35.16 16.11
N ARG A 59 -29.38 34.63 15.08
CA ARG A 59 -30.70 35.17 14.65
C ARG A 59 -31.75 35.04 15.76
N PHE A 60 -31.74 33.94 16.51
CA PHE A 60 -32.65 33.73 17.62
C PHE A 60 -32.41 34.76 18.74
N PHE A 61 -31.16 34.95 19.17
CA PHE A 61 -30.81 35.94 20.19
C PHE A 61 -31.16 37.37 19.76
N GLU A 62 -30.84 37.73 18.51
CA GLU A 62 -31.21 39.03 17.93
C GLU A 62 -32.73 39.25 17.94
N ALA A 63 -33.52 38.26 17.52
CA ALA A 63 -34.98 38.35 17.50
C ALA A 63 -35.60 38.47 18.90
N MET A 64 -34.99 37.83 19.90
CA MET A 64 -35.45 37.87 21.29
C MET A 64 -34.96 39.11 22.06
N GLY A 65 -34.11 39.95 21.44
CA GLY A 65 -33.49 41.10 22.12
C GLY A 65 -32.57 40.69 23.28
N LEU A 66 -32.10 39.44 23.27
CA LEU A 66 -31.21 38.89 24.28
C LEU A 66 -29.76 39.10 23.84
N ARG A 67 -28.88 39.43 24.78
CA ARG A 67 -27.43 39.37 24.51
C ARG A 67 -26.97 37.92 24.65
N PRO A 68 -26.22 37.38 23.67
CA PRO A 68 -25.58 36.08 23.83
C PRO A 68 -24.59 36.14 25.00
N LEU A 69 -24.54 35.06 25.78
CA LEU A 69 -23.57 34.92 26.86
C LEU A 69 -22.16 34.78 26.27
N PRO A 70 -21.11 35.29 26.95
CA PRO A 70 -19.74 35.16 26.47
C PRO A 70 -19.28 33.69 26.50
N GLU A 71 -18.67 33.21 25.40
CA GLU A 71 -18.18 31.83 25.23
C GLU A 71 -17.28 31.34 26.39
N ASN A 72 -16.60 32.27 27.09
CA ASN A 72 -15.60 31.98 28.11
C ASN A 72 -16.18 31.66 29.50
N GLU A 73 -17.44 32.00 29.79
CA GLU A 73 -18.01 31.84 31.14
C GLU A 73 -18.74 30.50 31.35
N PHE A 74 -19.23 29.88 30.27
CA PHE A 74 -20.00 28.62 30.36
C PHE A 74 -19.60 27.55 29.33
N GLY A 75 -18.62 27.82 28.45
CA GLY A 75 -18.28 26.93 27.35
C GLY A 75 -19.44 26.77 26.35
N ARG A 76 -19.14 26.23 25.16
CA ARG A 76 -20.12 26.00 24.09
C ARG A 76 -21.16 24.90 24.39
N GLU A 77 -21.19 24.37 25.62
CA GLU A 77 -22.05 23.24 26.04
C GLU A 77 -23.44 23.67 26.53
N HIS A 78 -23.68 24.96 26.75
CA HIS A 78 -24.92 25.46 27.38
C HIS A 78 -25.74 26.45 26.54
N ASP A 79 -25.62 26.41 25.21
CA ASP A 79 -26.56 27.11 24.33
C ASP A 79 -27.95 26.45 24.35
N LEU A 80 -28.98 27.28 24.54
CA LEU A 80 -30.39 26.87 24.73
C LEU A 80 -30.97 26.02 23.58
N LEU A 81 -30.31 25.98 22.41
CA LEU A 81 -30.71 25.21 21.24
C LEU A 81 -29.95 23.87 21.08
N ARG A 82 -28.86 23.64 21.82
CA ARG A 82 -27.98 22.47 21.67
C ARG A 82 -28.29 21.27 22.57
N VAL A 83 -29.34 21.33 23.40
CA VAL A 83 -29.66 20.31 24.44
C VAL A 83 -29.94 18.90 23.89
N SER A 84 -30.00 18.68 22.57
CA SER A 84 -29.97 17.36 21.93
C SER A 84 -29.88 17.53 20.41
N ASP A 85 -28.71 17.93 19.89
CA ASP A 85 -28.51 18.01 18.44
C ASP A 85 -28.22 16.62 17.85
N GLN A 86 -29.27 15.80 17.75
CA GLN A 86 -29.22 14.44 17.20
C GLN A 86 -28.61 14.40 15.79
N ARG A 87 -28.72 15.50 15.05
CA ARG A 87 -28.13 15.63 13.72
C ARG A 87 -26.62 15.74 13.81
N ARG A 88 -26.09 16.54 14.75
CA ARG A 88 -24.65 16.63 15.01
C ARG A 88 -24.08 15.31 15.50
N ASP A 89 -24.77 14.63 16.41
CA ASP A 89 -24.35 13.30 16.90
C ASP A 89 -24.25 12.29 15.75
N GLY A 90 -25.25 12.25 14.87
CA GLY A 90 -25.20 11.38 13.68
C GLY A 90 -24.11 11.75 12.67
N LEU A 91 -23.64 13.01 12.64
CA LEU A 91 -22.47 13.40 11.83
C LEU A 91 -21.15 12.96 12.49
N ILE A 92 -21.06 13.03 13.82
CA ILE A 92 -19.92 12.53 14.59
C ILE A 92 -19.79 11.03 14.42
N ASP A 93 -20.89 10.28 14.49
CA ASP A 93 -20.88 8.83 14.26
C ASP A 93 -20.33 8.49 12.87
N LYS A 94 -20.79 9.19 11.83
CA LYS A 94 -20.25 9.02 10.46
C LYS A 94 -18.77 9.35 10.34
N ARG A 95 -18.30 10.38 11.04
CA ARG A 95 -16.88 10.74 11.10
C ARG A 95 -16.06 9.65 11.79
N ASN A 96 -16.59 9.08 12.87
CA ASN A 96 -15.95 7.99 13.58
C ASN A 96 -15.87 6.73 12.71
N ASP A 97 -16.97 6.36 12.05
CA ASP A 97 -16.98 5.25 11.08
C ASP A 97 -15.95 5.46 9.97
N ALA A 98 -15.87 6.68 9.40
CA ALA A 98 -14.89 7.01 8.38
C ALA A 98 -13.44 6.92 8.91
N ALA A 99 -13.20 7.34 10.15
CA ALA A 99 -11.90 7.24 10.79
C ALA A 99 -11.50 5.78 11.06
N GLU A 100 -12.43 4.93 11.48
CA GLU A 100 -12.19 3.49 11.64
C GLU A 100 -11.85 2.83 10.31
N VAL A 101 -12.60 3.15 9.25
CA VAL A 101 -12.30 2.67 7.89
C VAL A 101 -10.92 3.13 7.44
N LEU A 102 -10.55 4.39 7.67
CA LEU A 102 -9.21 4.90 7.34
C LEU A 102 -8.12 4.11 8.05
N ALA A 103 -8.23 3.93 9.37
CA ALA A 103 -7.27 3.17 10.17
C ALA A 103 -7.12 1.72 9.68
N GLU A 104 -8.23 1.07 9.31
CA GLU A 104 -8.20 -0.27 8.74
C GLU A 104 -7.51 -0.30 7.37
N ARG A 105 -7.75 0.70 6.51
CA ARG A 105 -7.05 0.80 5.21
C ARG A 105 -5.54 1.04 5.37
N GLU A 106 -5.11 1.81 6.37
CA GLU A 106 -3.69 2.01 6.68
C GLU A 106 -3.00 0.71 7.11
N ARG A 107 -3.67 -0.08 7.96
CA ARG A 107 -3.19 -1.41 8.37
C ARG A 107 -3.07 -2.34 7.18
N GLN A 108 -4.11 -2.42 6.35
CA GLN A 108 -4.13 -3.24 5.15
C GLN A 108 -3.03 -2.84 4.17
N LEU A 109 -2.83 -1.54 3.94
CA LEU A 109 -1.78 -1.04 3.06
C LEU A 109 -0.38 -1.44 3.56
N THR A 110 -0.18 -1.39 4.88
CA THR A 110 1.09 -1.80 5.50
C THR A 110 1.36 -3.29 5.27
N LEU A 111 0.34 -4.15 5.43
CA LEU A 111 0.45 -5.59 5.15
C LEU A 111 0.75 -5.86 3.67
N LEU A 112 0.03 -5.21 2.76
CA LEU A 112 0.26 -5.33 1.31
C LEU A 112 1.67 -4.85 0.91
N ARG A 113 2.18 -3.79 1.53
CA ARG A 113 3.55 -3.30 1.33
C ARG A 113 4.58 -4.33 1.78
N GLN A 114 4.38 -4.93 2.95
CA GLN A 114 5.28 -5.96 3.47
C GLN A 114 5.27 -7.20 2.56
N GLU A 115 4.09 -7.64 2.11
CA GLU A 115 3.95 -8.76 1.20
C GLU A 115 4.65 -8.50 -0.14
N TRP A 116 4.44 -7.32 -0.74
CA TRP A 116 5.10 -6.94 -1.98
C TRP A 116 6.63 -6.95 -1.82
N ARG A 117 7.15 -6.33 -0.75
CA ARG A 117 8.60 -6.33 -0.45
C ARG A 117 9.16 -7.75 -0.27
N HIS A 118 8.42 -8.61 0.43
CA HIS A 118 8.82 -9.99 0.63
C HIS A 118 8.93 -10.74 -0.70
N ARG A 119 7.91 -10.61 -1.56
CA ARG A 119 7.87 -11.26 -2.88
C ARG A 119 8.96 -10.72 -3.81
N PHE A 120 9.20 -9.41 -3.78
CA PHE A 120 10.29 -8.76 -4.51
C PHE A 120 11.66 -9.33 -4.11
N SER A 121 11.97 -9.36 -2.81
CA SER A 121 13.23 -9.95 -2.33
C SER A 121 13.36 -11.43 -2.70
N ALA A 122 12.26 -12.18 -2.63
CA ALA A 122 12.23 -13.59 -2.98
C ALA A 122 12.46 -13.83 -4.50
N ARG A 123 11.99 -12.92 -5.36
CA ARG A 123 12.26 -12.93 -6.80
C ARG A 123 13.72 -12.61 -7.09
N ASP A 124 14.27 -11.57 -6.45
CA ASP A 124 15.65 -11.13 -6.69
C ASP A 124 16.67 -12.20 -6.32
N LYS A 125 16.50 -12.85 -5.16
CA LYS A 125 17.34 -13.99 -4.76
C LYS A 125 17.31 -15.14 -5.78
N LEU A 126 16.16 -15.38 -6.40
CA LEU A 126 16.03 -16.42 -7.42
C LEU A 126 16.69 -16.02 -8.74
N ALA A 127 16.57 -14.74 -9.13
CA ALA A 127 17.25 -14.19 -10.30
C ALA A 127 18.78 -14.25 -10.15
N GLU A 128 19.29 -13.94 -8.96
CA GLU A 128 20.73 -14.09 -8.65
C GLU A 128 21.17 -15.55 -8.76
N ALA A 129 20.40 -16.50 -8.23
CA ALA A 129 20.72 -17.92 -8.32
C ALA A 129 20.69 -18.44 -9.78
N GLU A 130 19.72 -18.01 -10.57
CA GLU A 130 19.65 -18.34 -12.01
C GLU A 130 20.86 -17.78 -12.76
N SER A 131 21.23 -16.52 -12.50
CA SER A 131 22.41 -15.89 -13.09
C SER A 131 23.69 -16.66 -12.79
N ARG A 132 23.91 -17.04 -11.52
CA ARG A 132 25.08 -17.86 -11.12
C ARG A 132 25.09 -19.23 -11.80
N LEU A 133 23.92 -19.87 -11.95
CA LEU A 133 23.84 -21.16 -12.63
C LEU A 133 24.22 -21.03 -14.11
N ARG A 134 23.71 -20.01 -14.81
CA ARG A 134 24.03 -19.77 -16.23
C ARG A 134 25.53 -19.53 -16.42
N ILE A 135 26.16 -18.74 -15.55
CA ILE A 135 27.61 -18.51 -15.58
C ILE A 135 28.37 -19.83 -15.39
N ALA A 136 27.97 -20.66 -14.42
CA ALA A 136 28.61 -21.94 -14.17
C ALA A 136 28.41 -22.95 -15.30
N GLU A 137 27.23 -22.98 -15.92
CA GLU A 137 26.95 -23.81 -17.11
C GLU A 137 27.83 -23.38 -18.29
N GLN A 138 27.99 -22.08 -18.50
CA GLN A 138 28.82 -21.54 -19.58
C GLN A 138 30.30 -21.85 -19.37
N ALA A 139 30.83 -21.64 -18.16
CA ALA A 139 32.20 -22.01 -17.80
C ALA A 139 32.45 -23.53 -17.94
N ARG A 140 31.45 -24.37 -17.65
CA ARG A 140 31.55 -25.82 -17.87
C ARG A 140 31.62 -26.17 -19.36
N ILE A 141 30.81 -25.52 -20.20
CA ILE A 141 30.83 -25.74 -21.65
C ILE A 141 32.20 -25.34 -22.21
N GLU A 142 32.72 -24.18 -21.80
CA GLU A 142 34.06 -23.70 -22.19
C GLU A 142 35.14 -24.72 -21.78
N ALA A 143 35.16 -25.16 -20.52
CA ALA A 143 36.13 -26.15 -20.04
C ALA A 143 36.07 -27.50 -20.77
N MET A 144 34.86 -27.99 -21.12
CA MET A 144 34.73 -29.21 -21.92
C MET A 144 35.25 -28.99 -23.35
N SER A 145 34.99 -27.83 -23.95
CA SER A 145 35.49 -27.52 -25.30
C SER A 145 37.02 -27.38 -25.34
N GLU A 146 37.62 -26.83 -24.29
CA GLU A 146 39.08 -26.75 -24.13
C GLU A 146 39.69 -28.15 -24.04
N LEU A 147 39.14 -29.01 -23.18
CA LEU A 147 39.58 -30.42 -23.05
C LEU A 147 39.47 -31.18 -24.38
N GLU A 148 38.35 -31.07 -25.09
CA GLU A 148 38.17 -31.69 -26.42
C GLU A 148 39.22 -31.17 -27.42
N SER A 149 39.55 -29.88 -27.38
CA SER A 149 40.57 -29.30 -28.25
C SER A 149 41.99 -29.80 -27.92
N GLU A 150 42.29 -30.00 -26.63
CA GLU A 150 43.55 -30.56 -26.16
C GLU A 150 43.70 -32.04 -26.55
N GLU A 151 42.65 -32.84 -26.38
CA GLU A 151 42.62 -34.26 -26.79
C GLU A 151 42.86 -34.42 -28.30
N MET A 152 42.16 -33.64 -29.13
CA MET A 152 42.34 -33.66 -30.59
C MET A 152 43.72 -33.17 -31.05
N SER A 153 44.36 -32.29 -30.27
CA SER A 153 45.72 -31.82 -30.51
C SER A 153 46.76 -32.87 -30.13
N ALA A 154 46.55 -33.57 -29.01
CA ALA A 154 47.40 -34.65 -28.54
C ALA A 154 47.38 -35.86 -29.50
N ASP A 155 46.22 -36.21 -30.06
CA ASP A 155 46.10 -37.32 -31.01
C ASP A 155 46.79 -37.04 -32.35
N ARG A 156 46.87 -35.78 -32.79
CA ARG A 156 47.65 -35.38 -33.98
C ARG A 156 49.16 -35.40 -33.75
N ALA A 157 49.60 -35.26 -32.51
CA ALA A 157 51.01 -35.25 -32.13
C ALA A 157 51.58 -36.66 -31.89
N ARG A 158 50.76 -37.72 -31.90
CA ARG A 158 51.22 -39.11 -31.79
C ARG A 158 51.85 -39.57 -33.12
N PRO A 159 53.16 -39.86 -33.20
CA PRO A 159 53.72 -40.47 -34.39
C PRO A 159 53.13 -41.88 -34.54
N ALA A 160 52.61 -42.18 -35.73
CA ALA A 160 52.30 -43.56 -36.11
C ALA A 160 53.62 -44.35 -36.09
N CYS A 161 53.75 -45.28 -35.14
CA CYS A 161 54.85 -46.25 -35.12
C CYS A 161 54.75 -47.22 -36.29
#